data_AF-A0A7K1ESS3-F1
#
_entry.id   AF-A0A7K1ESS3-F1
#
_cell.length_a   1.000
_cell.length_b   1.000
_cell.length_c   1.000
_cell.angle_alpha   90.00
_cell.angle_beta   90.00
_cell.angle_gamma   90.00
#
_symmetry.space_group_name_H-M   'P 1'
#
loop_
_entity.id
_entity.type
_entity.pdbx_description
1 polymer ?
#
loop_
_entity_poly.entity_id
_entity_poly.type
_entity_poly.pdbx_seq_one_letter_code
_entity_poly.pdbx_strand_id
1 'polypeptide(L)'
;SEEPSRGCDGSRYLATPSLGLFHGYVGGSGDIYLSEHRVRAVLDAALRQGRDVESALEDALGTPWEEELQRFRIGQEGMRWINAAG
;
A
#
# COMPACT_ATOMS: atom_id res chain seq x y z
N SER A 1 0.33 2.11 -10.23
CA SER A 1 0.15 3.38 -9.50
C SER A 1 -0.40 4.39 -10.46
N GLU A 2 -1.45 5.10 -10.08
CA GLU A 2 -1.96 6.23 -10.88
C GLU A 2 -1.33 7.52 -10.35
N GLU A 3 -0.83 8.36 -11.25
CA GLU A 3 -0.21 9.64 -10.89
C GLU A 3 -1.30 10.68 -10.57
N PRO A 4 -1.08 11.53 -9.54
CA PRO A 4 -2.04 12.55 -9.16
C PRO A 4 -2.21 13.57 -10.29
N SER A 5 -3.46 13.81 -10.68
CA SER A 5 -3.85 14.86 -11.62
C SER A 5 -4.37 16.08 -10.86
N ARG A 6 -4.50 17.25 -11.51
CA ARG A 6 -4.97 18.48 -10.86
C ARG A 6 -6.34 18.25 -10.20
N GLY A 7 -6.34 18.13 -8.87
CA GLY A 7 -7.54 17.97 -8.04
C GLY A 7 -7.96 16.53 -7.73
N CYS A 8 -7.22 15.51 -8.18
CA CYS A 8 -7.46 14.11 -7.80
C CYS A 8 -6.28 13.54 -7.03
N ASP A 9 -6.56 13.02 -5.85
CA ASP A 9 -5.63 12.18 -5.09
C ASP A 9 -5.22 10.97 -5.94
N GLY A 10 -3.93 10.67 -5.99
CA GLY A 10 -3.45 9.45 -6.62
C GLY A 10 -3.88 8.23 -5.80
N SER A 11 -3.82 7.06 -6.42
CA SER A 11 -4.08 5.78 -5.74
C SER A 11 -2.93 4.81 -5.91
N ARG A 12 -2.55 4.17 -4.80
CA ARG A 12 -1.63 3.02 -4.77
C ARG A 12 -2.44 1.76 -4.50
N TYR A 13 -2.20 0.75 -5.33
CA TYR A 13 -2.77 -0.59 -5.17
C TYR A 13 -1.61 -1.57 -5.03
N LEU A 14 -1.69 -2.43 -4.02
CA LEU A 14 -0.74 -3.52 -3.80
C LEU A 14 -1.56 -4.80 -3.70
N ALA A 15 -1.14 -5.85 -4.38
CA ALA A 15 -1.80 -7.14 -4.30
C ALA A 15 -0.77 -8.19 -3.96
N THR A 16 -1.04 -8.95 -2.90
CA THR A 16 -0.22 -10.10 -2.55
C THR A 16 -1.07 -11.36 -2.44
N PRO A 17 -0.51 -12.55 -2.73
CA PRO A 17 -1.22 -13.80 -2.56
C PRO A 17 -1.71 -14.03 -1.13
N SER A 18 -0.95 -13.59 -0.12
CA SER A 18 -1.26 -13.89 1.28
C SER A 18 -2.21 -12.89 1.94
N LEU A 19 -2.15 -11.61 1.56
CA LEU A 19 -2.90 -10.52 2.20
C LEU A 19 -4.03 -9.96 1.31
N GLY A 20 -4.07 -10.33 0.03
CA GLY A 20 -5.07 -9.83 -0.91
C GLY A 20 -4.75 -8.41 -1.42
N LEU A 21 -5.80 -7.64 -1.76
CA LEU A 21 -5.67 -6.30 -2.33
C LEU A 21 -5.66 -5.22 -1.25
N PHE A 22 -4.59 -4.45 -1.21
CA PHE A 22 -4.51 -3.16 -0.53
C PHE A 22 -4.78 -2.00 -1.50
N HIS A 23 -5.47 -0.98 -0.98
CA HIS A 23 -5.67 0.30 -1.63
C HIS A 23 -5.33 1.43 -0.65
N GLY A 24 -4.51 2.38 -1.09
CA GLY A 24 -4.16 3.58 -0.35
C GLY A 24 -4.23 4.82 -1.22
N TYR A 25 -4.62 5.95 -0.63
CA TYR A 25 -4.56 7.26 -1.28
C TYR A 25 -3.14 7.79 -1.20
N VAL A 26 -2.64 8.33 -2.32
CA VAL A 26 -1.29 8.91 -2.39
C VAL A 26 -1.33 10.33 -2.92
N GLY A 27 -0.51 11.20 -2.33
CA GLY A 27 -0.38 12.59 -2.77
C GLY A 27 0.69 12.77 -3.84
N GLY A 28 0.94 14.03 -4.21
CA GLY A 28 1.93 14.43 -5.23
C GLY A 28 3.34 13.87 -5.00
N SER A 29 3.74 13.70 -3.73
CA SER A 29 5.05 13.16 -3.35
C SER A 29 5.13 11.63 -3.40
N GLY A 30 3.99 10.94 -3.54
CA GLY A 30 3.90 9.49 -3.43
C GLY A 30 3.71 8.96 -2.00
N ASP A 31 3.58 9.85 -1.01
CA ASP A 31 3.26 9.48 0.37
C ASP A 31 1.81 8.99 0.49
N ILE A 32 1.57 8.00 1.36
CA ILE A 32 0.23 7.50 1.67
C ILE A 32 -0.44 8.42 2.69
N TYR A 33 -1.71 8.77 2.44
CA TYR A 33 -2.55 9.52 3.36
C TYR A 33 -3.69 8.66 3.88
N LEU A 34 -3.98 8.80 5.18
CA LEU A 34 -5.14 8.20 5.81
C LEU A 34 -6.22 9.27 5.98
N SER A 35 -7.41 9.01 5.44
CA SER A 35 -8.56 9.86 5.69
C SER A 35 -8.98 9.79 7.16
N GLU A 36 -9.68 10.83 7.62
CA GLU A 36 -10.29 10.85 8.96
C GLU A 36 -11.09 9.57 9.27
N HIS A 37 -11.81 9.06 8.28
CA HIS A 37 -12.56 7.81 8.41
C HIS A 37 -11.64 6.60 8.65
N ARG A 38 -10.52 6.48 7.92
CA ARG A 38 -9.54 5.40 8.14
C ARG A 38 -8.87 5.52 9.49
N VAL A 39 -8.48 6.72 9.92
CA VAL A 39 -7.89 6.93 11.25
C VAL A 39 -8.89 6.52 12.35
N ARG A 40 -10.17 6.88 12.22
CA ARG A 40 -11.21 6.41 13.15
C ARG A 40 -11.36 4.89 13.16
N ALA A 41 -11.26 4.24 12.00
CA ALA A 41 -11.33 2.78 11.92
C ALA A 41 -10.15 2.11 12.62
N VAL A 42 -8.93 2.66 12.47
CA VAL A 42 -7.73 2.18 13.20
C VAL A 42 -7.94 2.31 14.70
N LEU A 43 -8.40 3.47 15.18
CA LEU A 43 -8.66 3.69 16.60
C LEU A 43 -9.78 2.81 17.15
N ASP A 44 -10.83 2.54 16.37
CA ASP A 44 -11.89 1.62 16.76
C ASP A 44 -11.37 0.19 16.93
N ALA A 45 -10.61 -0.29 15.94
CA ALA A 45 -9.97 -1.60 15.99
C ALA A 45 -9.03 -1.71 17.21
N ALA A 46 -8.24 -0.68 17.48
CA ALA A 46 -7.30 -0.70 18.59
C ALA A 46 -7.99 -0.62 19.96
N LEU A 47 -8.83 0.39 20.16
CA LEU A 47 -9.39 0.72 21.47
C LEU A 47 -10.62 -0.09 21.84
N ARG A 48 -11.40 -0.57 20.86
CA ARG A 48 -12.65 -1.31 21.11
C ARG A 48 -12.54 -2.80 20.81
N GLN A 49 -11.69 -3.18 19.88
CA GLN A 49 -11.54 -4.58 19.44
C GLN A 49 -10.25 -5.23 19.98
N GLY A 50 -9.45 -4.47 20.76
CA GLY A 50 -8.25 -4.97 21.43
C GLY A 50 -7.10 -5.27 20.47
N ARG A 51 -7.12 -4.72 19.24
CA ARG A 51 -5.96 -4.82 18.35
C ARG A 51 -4.84 -3.92 18.86
N ASP A 52 -3.61 -4.34 18.59
CA ASP A 52 -2.48 -3.46 18.77
C ASP A 52 -2.56 -2.26 17.79
N VAL A 53 -2.26 -1.06 18.29
CA VAL A 53 -2.45 0.18 17.53
C VAL A 53 -1.41 0.33 16.42
N GLU A 54 -0.18 -0.10 16.68
CA GLU A 54 0.92 -0.06 15.71
C GLU A 54 0.59 -0.99 14.54
N SER A 55 0.22 -2.23 14.85
CA SER A 55 -0.20 -3.22 13.85
C SER A 55 -1.38 -2.74 13.00
N ALA A 56 -2.40 -2.14 13.64
CA ALA A 56 -3.56 -1.62 12.91
C ALA A 56 -3.21 -0.41 12.02
N LEU A 57 -2.21 0.37 12.40
CA LEU A 57 -1.71 1.48 11.59
C LEU A 57 -0.86 0.98 10.41
N GLU A 58 -0.01 -0.02 10.62
CA GLU A 58 0.78 -0.66 9.56
C GLU A 58 -0.12 -1.28 8.49
N ASP A 59 -1.19 -1.97 8.90
CA ASP A 59 -2.23 -2.47 7.98
C ASP A 59 -2.83 -1.33 7.14
N ALA A 60 -3.18 -0.22 7.78
CA ALA A 60 -3.81 0.92 7.12
C ALA A 60 -2.85 1.63 6.15
N LEU A 61 -1.55 1.60 6.42
CA LEU A 61 -0.49 2.13 5.58
C LEU A 61 -0.04 1.15 4.49
N GLY A 62 -0.44 -0.12 4.57
CA GLY A 62 -0.07 -1.14 3.59
C GLY A 62 1.35 -1.69 3.77
N THR A 63 1.98 -1.48 4.93
CA THR A 63 3.35 -1.93 5.21
C THR A 63 3.53 -3.44 4.97
N PRO A 64 2.64 -4.34 5.46
CA PRO A 64 2.80 -5.77 5.25
C PRO A 64 2.78 -6.19 3.76
N TRP A 65 2.02 -5.47 2.93
CA TRP A 65 1.99 -5.68 1.48
C TRP A 65 3.32 -5.27 0.84
N GLU A 66 3.87 -4.11 1.20
CA GLU A 66 5.18 -3.67 0.71
C GLU A 66 6.29 -4.64 1.12
N GLU A 67 6.26 -5.19 2.33
CA GLU A 67 7.26 -6.16 2.80
C GLU A 67 7.21 -7.47 2.01
N GLU A 68 6.01 -8.01 1.73
CA GLU A 68 5.88 -9.21 0.91
C GLU A 68 6.36 -8.93 -0.52
N LEU A 69 6.00 -7.78 -1.10
CA LEU A 69 6.41 -7.36 -2.44
C LEU A 69 7.92 -7.06 -2.53
N GLN A 70 8.55 -6.59 -1.45
CA GLN A 70 9.98 -6.30 -1.41
C GLN A 70 10.80 -7.56 -1.67
N ARG A 71 10.35 -8.72 -1.21
CA ARG A 71 11.01 -10.02 -1.50
C ARG A 71 11.07 -10.30 -3.00
N PHE A 72 10.00 -9.97 -3.72
CA PHE A 72 9.96 -10.13 -5.18
C PHE A 72 10.81 -9.06 -5.87
N ARG A 73 10.83 -7.82 -5.37
CA ARG A 73 11.64 -6.72 -5.94
C ARG A 73 13.13 -7.04 -5.94
N ILE A 74 13.64 -7.61 -4.85
CA ILE A 74 15.05 -8.03 -4.73
C ILE A 74 15.38 -9.16 -5.72
N GLY A 75 14.44 -10.08 -5.96
CA GLY A 75 14.60 -11.16 -6.95
C GLY A 75 14.53 -10.69 -8.42
N GLN A 76 14.13 -9.44 -8.67
CA GLN A 76 13.88 -8.89 -10.01
C GLN A 76 15.01 -7.99 -10.53
N GLU A 77 16.07 -7.74 -9.74
CA GLU A 77 17.29 -7.05 -10.22
C GLU A 77 17.99 -7.77 -11.40
N GLY A 78 17.55 -8.99 -11.75
CA GLY A 78 17.97 -9.72 -12.95
C GLY A 78 16.95 -9.77 -14.11
N MET A 79 15.73 -9.22 -13.96
CA MET A 79 14.71 -9.31 -15.02
C MET A 79 14.90 -8.22 -16.08
N ARG A 80 15.80 -8.50 -17.04
CA ARG A 80 15.93 -7.74 -18.28
C ARG A 80 14.81 -8.16 -19.22
N TRP A 81 13.93 -7.24 -19.58
CA TRP A 81 12.94 -7.45 -20.65
C TRP A 81 13.66 -7.76 -21.97
N ILE A 82 13.50 -8.97 -22.48
CA ILE A 82 13.80 -9.31 -23.87
C ILE A 82 12.57 -8.93 -24.70
N ASN A 83 12.60 -7.72 -25.26
CA ASN A 83 11.73 -7.41 -26.38
C ASN A 83 12.30 -8.14 -27.60
N ALA A 84 11.69 -9.26 -28.00
CA ALA A 84 11.91 -9.84 -29.31
C ALA A 84 11.22 -8.94 -30.35
N ALA A 85 11.94 -7.93 -30.83
CA ALA A 85 11.59 -7.28 -32.09
C ALA A 85 12.11 -8.19 -33.20
N GLY A 86 11.18 -8.89 -33.86
CA GLY A 86 11.39 -9.43 -35.21
C GLY A 86 11.32 -8.33 -36.25
#